data_AF-A0A6G1WXU1-F1
#
_entry.id   AF-A0A6G1WXU1-F1
#
_cell.length_a   1.000
_cell.length_b   1.000
_cell.length_c   1.000
_cell.angle_alpha   90.00
_cell.angle_beta   90.00
_cell.angle_gamma   90.00
#
_symmetry.space_group_name_H-M   'P 1'
#
loop_
_entity.id
_entity.type
_entity.pdbx_description
1 polymer ?
#
loop_
_entity_poly.entity_id
_entity_poly.type
_entity_poly.pdbx_seq_one_letter_code
_entity_poly.pdbx_strand_id
1 'polypeptide(L)'
;MNPEISVPEWEERLAKCIKILRTHDAEMKHFFGNHVFIPLKINKGRLLDKDSSDLRMLFFFTCTTRAGGVNVERIKTAMDYFNAQQDSLIEILNAKIDSNVKFERLCEIVYPERSIGVGQKIGSLFLELLVVYGGRELGLLPFLYLPIDTNVWRIFTDKLGVPPVELPKHIIGYKIWQPKFRTFQEKLRRIAEAHDSHRIHFDYLWYVGHICGSIKCIECWLQSICLNKEI
;
A
#
# COMPACT_ATOMS: atom_id res chain seq x y z
N MET A 1 -3.24 34.45 -23.25
CA MET A 1 -3.39 33.02 -23.55
C MET A 1 -2.51 32.27 -22.58
N ASN A 2 -3.10 31.55 -21.61
CA ASN A 2 -2.32 30.62 -20.81
C ASN A 2 -1.99 29.42 -21.71
N PRO A 3 -0.72 29.01 -21.83
CA PRO A 3 -0.39 27.79 -22.55
C PRO A 3 -1.08 26.62 -21.85
N GLU A 4 -1.85 25.83 -22.59
CA GLU A 4 -2.31 24.53 -22.10
C GLU A 4 -1.08 23.70 -21.78
N ILE A 5 -0.82 23.52 -20.48
CA ILE A 5 0.21 22.60 -20.03
C ILE A 5 -0.30 21.20 -20.38
N SER A 6 0.24 20.62 -21.44
CA SER A 6 -0.05 19.24 -21.82
C SER A 6 0.27 18.32 -20.65
N VAL A 7 -0.71 17.53 -20.23
CA VAL A 7 -0.51 16.48 -19.23
C VAL A 7 0.51 15.48 -19.79
N PRO A 8 1.52 15.04 -19.02
CA PRO A 8 2.45 14.03 -19.49
C PRO A 8 1.73 12.72 -19.85
N GLU A 9 2.10 12.09 -20.96
CA GLU A 9 1.46 10.87 -21.46
C GLU A 9 1.43 9.72 -20.42
N TRP A 10 2.45 9.62 -19.56
CA TRP A 10 2.49 8.63 -18.50
C TRP A 10 1.43 8.87 -17.42
N GLU A 11 1.03 10.11 -17.16
CA GLU A 11 -0.06 10.42 -16.23
C GLU A 11 -1.41 9.96 -16.79
N GLU A 12 -1.62 10.09 -18.11
CA GLU A 12 -2.79 9.50 -18.78
C GLU A 12 -2.80 7.97 -18.69
N ARG A 13 -1.63 7.33 -18.79
CA ARG A 13 -1.50 5.88 -18.58
C ARG A 13 -1.82 5.50 -17.14
N LEU A 14 -1.41 6.27 -16.14
CA LEU A 14 -1.79 6.05 -14.74
C LEU A 14 -3.30 6.21 -14.52
N ALA A 15 -3.92 7.20 -15.16
CA ALA A 15 -5.37 7.39 -15.17
C ALA A 15 -6.13 6.19 -15.74
N LYS A 16 -5.64 5.59 -16.84
CA LYS A 16 -6.21 4.36 -17.39
C LYS A 16 -5.94 3.16 -16.47
N CYS A 17 -4.74 3.07 -15.91
CA CYS A 17 -4.31 2.02 -14.99
C CYS A 17 -5.24 1.94 -13.77
N ILE A 18 -5.49 3.06 -13.09
CA ILE A 18 -6.33 3.05 -11.87
C ILE A 18 -7.77 2.60 -12.15
N LYS A 19 -8.31 2.92 -13.33
CA LYS A 19 -9.64 2.45 -13.76
C LYS A 19 -9.67 0.93 -13.92
N ILE A 20 -8.63 0.36 -14.54
CA ILE A 20 -8.47 -1.10 -14.69
C ILE A 20 -8.33 -1.75 -13.31
N LEU A 21 -7.40 -1.30 -12.47
CA LEU A 21 -7.16 -1.93 -11.18
C LEU A 21 -8.42 -1.95 -10.31
N ARG A 22 -9.23 -0.88 -10.34
CA ARG A 22 -10.50 -0.80 -9.61
C ARG A 22 -11.50 -1.89 -10.02
N THR A 23 -11.50 -2.37 -11.27
CA THR A 23 -12.42 -3.44 -11.68
C THR A 23 -12.08 -4.79 -11.05
N HIS A 24 -10.91 -4.93 -10.43
CA HIS A 24 -10.44 -6.13 -9.75
C HIS A 24 -10.54 -6.06 -8.22
N ASP A 25 -11.22 -5.06 -7.65
CA ASP A 25 -11.33 -4.91 -6.18
C ASP A 25 -11.96 -6.14 -5.50
N ALA A 26 -13.01 -6.72 -6.09
CA ALA A 26 -13.63 -7.94 -5.56
C ALA A 26 -12.66 -9.14 -5.59
N GLU A 27 -11.88 -9.26 -6.67
CA GLU A 27 -10.86 -10.30 -6.84
C GLU A 27 -9.76 -10.17 -5.78
N MET A 28 -9.24 -8.96 -5.56
CA MET A 28 -8.22 -8.69 -4.54
C MET A 28 -8.73 -8.90 -3.12
N LYS A 29 -9.98 -8.51 -2.83
CA LYS A 29 -10.64 -8.81 -1.54
C LYS A 29 -10.74 -10.31 -1.30
N HIS A 30 -11.11 -11.08 -2.31
CA HIS A 30 -11.14 -12.54 -2.24
C HIS A 30 -9.74 -13.11 -2.03
N PHE A 31 -8.75 -12.64 -2.81
CA PHE A 31 -7.36 -13.05 -2.70
C PHE A 31 -6.81 -12.86 -1.28
N PHE A 32 -6.89 -11.65 -0.72
CA PHE A 32 -6.38 -11.38 0.63
C PHE A 32 -7.18 -12.12 1.71
N GLY A 33 -8.50 -12.30 1.52
CA GLY A 33 -9.31 -13.16 2.38
C GLY A 33 -8.74 -14.58 2.49
N ASN A 34 -8.46 -15.21 1.35
CA ASN A 34 -7.99 -16.60 1.28
C ASN A 34 -6.51 -16.80 1.58
N HIS A 35 -5.67 -15.78 1.37
CA HIS A 35 -4.21 -15.91 1.52
C HIS A 35 -3.67 -15.29 2.83
N VAL A 36 -4.46 -14.44 3.50
CA VAL A 36 -4.04 -13.78 4.74
C VAL A 36 -5.00 -14.10 5.88
N PHE A 37 -6.25 -13.68 5.78
CA PHE A 37 -7.17 -13.73 6.93
C PHE A 37 -7.55 -15.16 7.31
N ILE A 38 -7.92 -16.00 6.34
CA ILE A 38 -8.31 -17.40 6.59
C ILE A 38 -7.10 -18.23 7.08
N PRO A 39 -5.93 -18.24 6.41
CA PRO A 39 -4.81 -19.06 6.85
C PRO A 39 -4.25 -18.65 8.21
N LEU A 40 -4.21 -17.34 8.50
CA LEU A 40 -3.77 -16.82 9.80
C LEU A 40 -4.84 -16.89 10.88
N LYS A 41 -6.06 -17.35 10.56
CA LYS A 41 -7.22 -17.43 11.46
C LYS A 41 -7.54 -16.08 12.12
N ILE A 42 -7.31 -14.97 11.42
CA ILE A 42 -7.56 -13.62 11.91
C ILE A 42 -9.07 -13.36 11.91
N ASN A 43 -9.63 -13.11 13.09
CA ASN A 43 -11.02 -12.68 13.19
C ASN A 43 -11.11 -11.18 12.94
N LYS A 44 -11.54 -10.80 11.73
CA LYS A 44 -11.74 -9.40 11.36
C LYS A 44 -12.58 -8.64 12.40
N GLY A 45 -13.60 -9.28 12.96
CA GLY A 45 -14.52 -8.82 14.00
C GLY A 45 -13.86 -8.38 15.31
N ARG A 46 -12.66 -8.89 15.59
CA ARG A 46 -11.92 -8.71 16.86
C ARG A 46 -10.55 -8.04 16.68
N LEU A 47 -10.27 -7.51 15.49
CA LEU A 47 -8.98 -6.87 15.16
C LEU A 47 -8.59 -5.73 16.11
N LEU A 48 -9.56 -5.06 16.73
CA LEU A 48 -9.31 -3.93 17.65
C LEU A 48 -9.58 -4.27 19.12
N ASP A 49 -9.80 -5.55 19.44
CA ASP A 49 -9.92 -6.00 20.83
C ASP A 49 -8.53 -6.00 21.46
N LYS A 50 -8.37 -5.34 22.62
CA LYS A 50 -7.06 -5.26 23.32
C LYS A 50 -6.46 -6.64 23.62
N ASP A 51 -7.31 -7.62 23.93
CA ASP A 51 -6.90 -8.98 24.27
C ASP A 51 -6.68 -9.89 23.04
N SER A 52 -6.95 -9.40 21.83
CA SER A 52 -6.79 -10.21 20.61
C SER A 52 -5.35 -10.20 20.10
N SER A 53 -4.86 -11.37 19.69
CA SER A 53 -3.60 -11.50 18.95
C SER A 53 -3.72 -11.15 17.47
N ASP A 54 -4.93 -10.95 16.95
CA ASP A 54 -5.21 -10.80 15.52
C ASP A 54 -4.46 -9.63 14.88
N LEU A 55 -4.44 -8.47 15.55
CA LEU A 55 -3.76 -7.29 15.04
C LEU A 55 -2.24 -7.49 14.95
N ARG A 56 -1.69 -8.14 15.97
CA ARG A 56 -0.28 -8.52 16.06
C ARG A 56 0.09 -9.55 14.99
N MET A 57 -0.77 -10.53 14.71
CA MET A 57 -0.58 -11.48 13.61
C MET A 57 -0.60 -10.79 12.25
N LEU A 58 -1.50 -9.82 12.06
CA LEU A 58 -1.57 -9.04 10.83
C LEU A 58 -0.30 -8.21 10.62
N PHE A 59 0.18 -7.54 11.67
CA PHE A 59 1.43 -6.78 11.62
C PHE A 59 2.63 -7.69 11.35
N PHE A 60 2.72 -8.83 12.04
CA PHE A 60 3.77 -9.84 11.80
C PHE A 60 3.80 -10.31 10.34
N PHE A 61 2.64 -10.59 9.74
CA PHE A 61 2.54 -10.96 8.33
C PHE A 61 3.11 -9.88 7.39
N THR A 62 2.88 -8.60 7.68
CA THR A 62 3.44 -7.51 6.84
C THR A 62 4.97 -7.44 6.94
N CYS A 63 5.52 -7.72 8.12
CA CYS A 63 6.95 -7.79 8.34
C CYS A 63 7.59 -8.94 7.55
N THR A 64 6.99 -10.12 7.54
CA THR A 64 7.56 -11.30 6.86
C THR A 64 7.46 -11.22 5.33
N THR A 65 6.41 -10.59 4.80
CA THR A 65 6.17 -10.53 3.34
C THR A 65 6.91 -9.40 2.64
N ARG A 66 7.17 -8.27 3.30
CA ARG A 66 7.76 -7.07 2.65
C ARG A 66 9.16 -6.69 3.15
N ALA A 67 9.80 -7.48 4.01
CA ALA A 67 11.15 -7.19 4.51
C ALA A 67 12.29 -7.38 3.48
N GLY A 68 12.02 -7.96 2.31
CA GLY A 68 13.05 -8.27 1.30
C GLY A 68 13.95 -9.43 1.71
N GLY A 69 13.44 -10.33 2.55
CA GLY A 69 14.15 -11.43 3.22
C GLY A 69 13.81 -11.49 4.71
N VAL A 70 13.83 -12.68 5.31
CA VAL A 70 13.53 -12.87 6.73
C VAL A 70 14.77 -12.50 7.55
N ASN A 71 14.86 -11.24 7.98
CA ASN A 71 15.81 -10.84 9.02
C ASN A 71 15.10 -10.94 10.38
N VAL A 72 15.36 -12.03 11.10
CA VAL A 72 14.71 -12.37 12.37
C VAL A 72 14.90 -11.25 13.41
N GLU A 73 16.09 -10.69 13.52
CA GLU A 73 16.39 -9.62 14.49
C GLU A 73 15.57 -8.37 14.19
N ARG A 74 15.51 -7.96 12.92
CA ARG A 74 14.72 -6.81 12.50
C ARG A 74 13.22 -7.04 12.70
N ILE A 75 12.72 -8.24 12.42
CA ILE A 75 11.32 -8.61 12.69
C ILE A 75 11.06 -8.53 14.19
N LYS A 76 11.95 -9.08 15.02
CA LYS A 76 11.84 -9.01 16.48
C LYS A 76 11.77 -7.56 16.97
N THR A 77 12.68 -6.69 16.51
CA THR A 77 12.66 -5.25 16.86
C THR A 77 11.35 -4.58 16.45
N ALA A 78 10.85 -4.87 15.24
CA ALA A 78 9.58 -4.30 14.77
C ALA A 78 8.39 -4.79 15.61
N MET A 79 8.36 -6.08 15.96
CA MET A 79 7.33 -6.67 16.80
C MET A 79 7.36 -6.14 18.23
N ASP A 80 8.54 -6.03 18.84
CA ASP A 80 8.71 -5.49 20.19
C ASP A 80 8.21 -4.04 20.27
N TYR A 81 8.55 -3.22 19.27
CA TYR A 81 8.00 -1.88 19.16
C TYR A 81 6.48 -1.89 18.98
N PHE A 82 5.96 -2.71 18.06
CA PHE A 82 4.53 -2.77 17.79
C PHE A 82 3.74 -3.18 19.04
N ASN A 83 4.21 -4.18 19.77
CA ASN A 83 3.60 -4.65 21.01
C ASN A 83 3.54 -3.50 22.05
N ALA A 84 4.59 -2.69 22.14
CA ALA A 84 4.62 -1.53 23.05
C ALA A 84 3.67 -0.38 22.62
N GLN A 85 3.22 -0.36 21.36
CA GLN A 85 2.33 0.68 20.82
C GLN A 85 0.90 0.19 20.54
N GLN A 86 0.62 -1.11 20.71
CA GLN A 86 -0.62 -1.73 20.28
C GLN A 86 -1.85 -1.07 20.93
N ASP A 87 -1.81 -0.82 22.23
CA ASP A 87 -2.93 -0.20 22.96
C ASP A 87 -3.21 1.21 22.46
N SER A 88 -2.17 2.03 22.29
CA SER A 88 -2.28 3.39 21.74
C SER A 88 -2.86 3.37 20.33
N LEU A 89 -2.43 2.42 19.50
CA LEU A 89 -2.91 2.26 18.13
C LEU A 89 -4.41 1.89 18.10
N ILE A 90 -4.84 0.97 18.96
CA ILE A 90 -6.25 0.60 19.13
C ILE A 90 -7.07 1.80 19.63
N GLU A 91 -6.55 2.57 20.58
CA GLU A 91 -7.21 3.77 21.10
C GLU A 91 -7.39 4.84 20.03
N ILE A 92 -6.37 5.09 19.19
CA ILE A 92 -6.47 6.02 18.06
C ILE A 92 -7.52 5.55 17.05
N LEU A 93 -7.52 4.25 16.71
CA LEU A 93 -8.49 3.70 15.76
C LEU A 93 -9.93 3.82 16.29
N ASN A 94 -10.17 3.54 17.57
CA ASN A 94 -11.48 3.63 18.19
C ASN A 94 -11.92 5.07 18.53
N ALA A 95 -11.01 6.05 18.49
CA ALA A 95 -11.33 7.44 18.81
C ALA A 95 -12.33 8.04 17.80
N LYS A 96 -13.35 8.74 18.32
CA LYS A 96 -14.34 9.47 17.52
C LYS A 96 -13.81 10.86 17.15
N ILE A 97 -12.78 10.89 16.32
CA ILE A 97 -12.11 12.09 15.83
C ILE A 97 -12.09 12.11 14.29
N ASP A 98 -11.76 13.27 13.72
CA ASP A 98 -11.59 13.44 12.29
C ASP A 98 -10.57 12.44 11.69
N SER A 99 -10.85 11.96 10.48
CA SER A 99 -10.03 10.92 9.83
C SER A 99 -8.64 11.41 9.45
N ASN A 100 -8.45 12.68 9.10
CA ASN A 100 -7.11 13.21 8.83
C ASN A 100 -6.28 13.27 10.12
N VAL A 101 -6.86 13.79 11.21
CA VAL A 101 -6.21 13.82 12.53
C VAL A 101 -5.89 12.40 13.02
N LYS A 102 -6.82 11.46 12.82
CA LYS A 102 -6.61 10.04 13.14
C LYS A 102 -5.42 9.48 12.34
N PHE A 103 -5.38 9.75 11.04
CA PHE A 103 -4.31 9.27 10.17
C PHE A 103 -2.93 9.83 10.55
N GLU A 104 -2.85 11.12 10.91
CA GLU A 104 -1.62 11.76 11.38
C GLU A 104 -1.07 11.05 12.63
N ARG A 105 -1.92 10.81 13.63
CA ARG A 105 -1.55 10.07 14.85
C ARG A 105 -1.14 8.63 14.56
N LEU A 106 -1.85 7.95 13.66
CA LEU A 106 -1.45 6.61 13.22
C LEU A 106 -0.08 6.62 12.55
N CYS A 107 0.27 7.68 11.81
CA CYS A 107 1.56 7.74 11.15
C CYS A 107 2.73 7.81 12.13
N GLU A 108 2.55 8.45 13.30
CA GLU A 108 3.58 8.51 14.34
C GLU A 108 3.93 7.12 14.89
N ILE A 109 2.93 6.22 14.96
CA ILE A 109 3.11 4.83 15.41
C ILE A 109 3.56 3.92 14.27
N VAL A 110 2.88 3.97 13.12
CA VAL A 110 3.09 3.00 12.02
C VAL A 110 4.33 3.33 11.20
N TYR A 111 4.73 4.61 11.13
CA TYR A 111 5.91 5.06 10.39
C TYR A 111 6.92 5.76 11.31
N PRO A 112 7.47 5.03 12.29
CA PRO A 112 8.38 5.58 13.27
C PRO A 112 9.59 6.24 12.60
N GLU A 113 10.00 7.40 13.10
CA GLU A 113 11.14 8.14 12.53
C GLU A 113 12.44 7.34 12.59
N ARG A 114 12.68 6.68 13.73
CA ARG A 114 13.83 5.79 13.92
C ARG A 114 13.68 4.52 13.07
N SER A 115 14.79 4.00 12.56
CA SER A 115 14.79 2.79 11.72
C SER A 115 14.61 1.52 12.57
N ILE A 116 13.44 1.35 13.16
CA ILE A 116 13.07 0.16 13.96
C ILE A 116 12.51 -0.97 13.08
N GLY A 117 13.11 -1.15 11.92
CA GLY A 117 12.71 -2.18 10.97
C GLY A 117 11.43 -1.91 10.18
N VAL A 118 10.61 -0.93 10.57
CA VAL A 118 9.38 -0.53 9.85
C VAL A 118 9.67 0.62 8.89
N GLY A 119 9.47 0.37 7.60
CA GLY A 119 9.56 1.37 6.53
C GLY A 119 8.23 1.52 5.79
N GLN A 120 8.20 2.37 4.75
CA GLN A 120 6.95 2.68 4.05
C GLN A 120 6.20 1.45 3.51
N LYS A 121 6.90 0.39 3.08
CA LYS A 121 6.27 -0.83 2.56
C LYS A 121 5.48 -1.59 3.62
N ILE A 122 6.09 -1.79 4.79
CA ILE A 122 5.50 -2.56 5.90
C ILE A 122 4.34 -1.78 6.50
N GLY A 123 4.58 -0.52 6.87
CA GLY A 123 3.56 0.31 7.50
C GLY A 123 2.33 0.53 6.60
N SER A 124 2.56 0.75 5.30
CA SER A 124 1.46 0.97 4.35
C SER A 124 0.66 -0.30 4.06
N LEU A 125 1.32 -1.44 3.88
CA LEU A 125 0.62 -2.73 3.74
C LEU A 125 -0.16 -3.07 5.02
N PHE A 126 0.38 -2.79 6.20
CA PHE A 126 -0.32 -3.03 7.46
C PHE A 126 -1.61 -2.23 7.56
N LEU A 127 -1.56 -0.92 7.26
CA LEU A 127 -2.76 -0.08 7.27
C LEU A 127 -3.75 -0.47 6.16
N GLU A 128 -3.27 -0.86 4.98
CA GLU A 128 -4.12 -1.38 3.91
C GLU A 128 -4.86 -2.66 4.34
N LEU A 129 -4.14 -3.64 4.88
CA LEU A 129 -4.73 -4.88 5.38
C LEU A 129 -5.75 -4.61 6.48
N LEU A 130 -5.44 -3.72 7.42
CA LEU A 130 -6.34 -3.38 8.52
C LEU A 130 -7.61 -2.66 8.01
N VAL A 131 -7.45 -1.66 7.16
CA VAL A 131 -8.55 -0.77 6.75
C VAL A 131 -9.36 -1.37 5.61
N VAL A 132 -8.71 -1.71 4.50
CA VAL A 132 -9.38 -2.17 3.26
C VAL A 132 -9.94 -3.57 3.46
N TYR A 133 -9.10 -4.50 3.89
CA TYR A 133 -9.46 -5.92 3.91
C TYR A 133 -9.99 -6.39 5.27
N GLY A 134 -9.52 -5.77 6.36
CA GLY A 134 -10.03 -5.95 7.71
C GLY A 134 -11.34 -5.19 7.96
N GLY A 135 -11.67 -4.21 7.12
CA GLY A 135 -12.90 -3.43 7.19
C GLY A 135 -12.95 -2.48 8.39
N ARG A 136 -11.79 -2.01 8.87
CA ARG A 136 -11.68 -1.14 10.05
C ARG A 136 -11.46 0.30 9.64
N GLU A 137 -12.22 1.22 10.22
CA GLU A 137 -12.02 2.66 10.00
C GLU A 137 -11.97 3.05 8.50
N LEU A 138 -12.97 2.66 7.71
CA LEU A 138 -13.00 2.91 6.26
C LEU A 138 -12.84 4.39 5.87
N GLY A 139 -13.14 5.33 6.77
CA GLY A 139 -12.86 6.76 6.59
C GLY A 139 -11.37 7.09 6.39
N LEU A 140 -10.46 6.17 6.76
CA LEU A 140 -9.02 6.30 6.53
C LEU A 140 -8.60 5.98 5.10
N LEU A 141 -9.46 5.37 4.29
CA LEU A 141 -9.14 4.89 2.94
C LEU A 141 -8.50 5.97 2.03
N PRO A 142 -8.98 7.23 1.99
CA PRO A 142 -8.36 8.28 1.16
C PRO A 142 -6.92 8.64 1.60
N PHE A 143 -6.56 8.33 2.84
CA PHE A 143 -5.30 8.72 3.45
C PHE A 143 -4.23 7.61 3.40
N LEU A 144 -4.58 6.38 3.02
CA LEU A 144 -3.60 5.28 3.02
C LEU A 144 -2.54 5.47 1.95
N TYR A 145 -1.26 5.42 2.32
CA TYR A 145 -0.16 5.45 1.35
C TYR A 145 -0.06 4.13 0.58
N LEU A 146 0.33 4.21 -0.70
CA LEU A 146 0.69 3.04 -1.50
C LEU A 146 2.05 2.48 -1.03
N PRO A 147 2.15 1.19 -0.66
CA PRO A 147 3.45 0.55 -0.46
C PRO A 147 4.20 0.40 -1.80
N ILE A 148 5.32 1.11 -1.97
CA ILE A 148 6.10 1.06 -3.22
C ILE A 148 7.28 0.10 -3.05
N ASP A 149 7.14 -1.14 -3.51
CA ASP A 149 8.23 -2.10 -3.57
C ASP A 149 8.90 -2.18 -4.94
N THR A 150 9.84 -3.11 -5.11
CA THR A 150 10.58 -3.26 -6.36
C THR A 150 9.66 -3.63 -7.53
N ASN A 151 8.64 -4.47 -7.30
CA ASN A 151 7.72 -4.88 -8.34
C ASN A 151 6.81 -3.72 -8.75
N VAL A 152 6.22 -3.03 -7.77
CA VAL A 152 5.38 -1.85 -8.02
C VAL A 152 6.20 -0.75 -8.73
N TRP A 153 7.43 -0.51 -8.27
CA TRP A 153 8.33 0.47 -8.87
C TRP A 153 8.65 0.13 -10.33
N ARG A 154 8.97 -1.13 -10.63
CA ARG A 154 9.24 -1.60 -12.00
C ARG A 154 8.02 -1.51 -12.90
N ILE A 155 6.82 -1.79 -12.40
CA ILE A 155 5.61 -1.61 -13.20
C ILE A 155 5.42 -0.12 -13.54
N PHE A 156 5.61 0.79 -12.57
CA PHE A 156 5.55 2.23 -12.85
C PHE A 156 6.56 2.66 -13.91
N THR A 157 7.83 2.27 -13.79
CA THR A 157 8.86 2.68 -14.76
C THR A 157 8.75 1.96 -16.08
N ASP A 158 8.82 0.63 -16.05
CA ASP A 158 9.11 -0.19 -17.22
C ASP A 158 7.84 -0.43 -18.03
N LYS A 159 6.67 -0.44 -17.40
CA LYS A 159 5.40 -0.82 -18.06
C LYS A 159 4.48 0.38 -18.25
N LEU A 160 4.47 1.32 -17.32
CA LEU A 160 3.63 2.52 -17.35
C LEU A 160 4.41 3.79 -17.72
N GLY A 161 5.74 3.72 -17.88
CA GLY A 161 6.60 4.80 -18.37
C GLY A 161 6.70 6.02 -17.46
N VAL A 162 6.50 5.86 -16.15
CA VAL A 162 6.75 6.90 -15.16
C VAL A 162 8.26 7.15 -15.08
N PRO A 163 8.75 8.38 -15.26
CA PRO A 163 10.18 8.66 -15.17
C PRO A 163 10.74 8.28 -13.78
N PRO A 164 11.91 7.60 -13.68
CA PRO A 164 12.53 7.28 -12.39
C PRO A 164 12.80 8.51 -11.49
N VAL A 165 12.98 9.68 -12.11
CA VAL A 165 13.14 10.95 -11.39
C VAL A 165 11.87 11.36 -10.62
N GLU A 166 10.69 10.92 -11.03
CA GLU A 166 9.42 11.17 -10.33
C GLU A 166 9.20 10.21 -9.15
N LEU A 167 9.80 9.01 -9.19
CA LEU A 167 9.49 7.95 -8.24
C LEU A 167 10.35 8.01 -6.97
N PRO A 168 9.77 7.76 -5.78
CA PRO A 168 10.54 7.55 -4.56
C PRO A 168 11.45 6.31 -4.70
N LYS A 169 12.51 6.25 -3.88
CA LYS A 169 13.35 5.05 -3.84
C LYS A 169 12.55 3.90 -3.23
N HIS A 170 12.64 2.71 -3.81
CA HIS A 170 11.97 1.50 -3.33
C HIS A 170 12.86 0.67 -2.38
N ILE A 171 13.85 1.28 -1.75
CA ILE A 171 14.81 0.61 -0.85
C ILE A 171 14.26 0.44 0.57
N ILE A 172 14.86 -0.49 1.31
CA ILE A 172 14.60 -0.66 2.75
C ILE A 172 14.91 0.63 3.50
N GLY A 173 14.06 0.99 4.48
CA GLY A 173 14.27 2.15 5.33
C GLY A 173 13.85 3.48 4.70
N TYR A 174 13.43 3.51 3.42
CA TYR A 174 12.86 4.71 2.81
C TYR A 174 11.59 5.13 3.57
N LYS A 175 11.57 6.39 4.02
CA LYS A 175 10.56 6.92 4.96
C LYS A 175 9.48 7.68 4.22
N ILE A 176 8.25 7.64 4.75
CA ILE A 176 7.10 8.37 4.20
C ILE A 176 7.25 9.89 4.31
N TRP A 177 8.13 10.36 5.19
CA TRP A 177 8.36 11.78 5.47
C TRP A 177 9.22 12.47 4.41
N GLN A 178 9.82 11.70 3.50
CA GLN A 178 10.64 12.28 2.45
C GLN A 178 9.77 13.03 1.44
N PRO A 179 10.14 14.26 1.04
CA PRO A 179 9.34 15.07 0.13
C PRO A 179 8.97 14.33 -1.16
N LYS A 180 9.94 13.62 -1.76
CA LYS A 180 9.72 12.84 -2.98
C LYS A 180 8.65 11.76 -2.82
N PHE A 181 8.58 11.09 -1.66
CA PHE A 181 7.52 10.12 -1.37
C PHE A 181 6.16 10.81 -1.34
N ARG A 182 6.03 11.88 -0.55
CA ARG A 182 4.76 12.59 -0.36
C ARG A 182 4.26 13.21 -1.66
N THR A 183 5.14 13.84 -2.43
CA THR A 183 4.79 14.44 -3.74
C THR A 183 4.26 13.38 -4.70
N PHE A 184 4.92 12.21 -4.76
CA PHE A 184 4.45 11.14 -5.64
C PHE A 184 3.12 10.52 -5.16
N GLN A 185 2.97 10.28 -3.85
CA GLN A 185 1.71 9.78 -3.27
C GLN A 185 0.54 10.75 -3.48
N GLU A 186 0.80 12.05 -3.39
CA GLU A 186 -0.18 13.11 -3.66
C GLU A 186 -0.57 13.15 -5.13
N LYS A 187 0.39 12.97 -6.05
CA LYS A 187 0.11 12.84 -7.48
C LYS A 187 -0.80 11.64 -7.75
N LEU A 188 -0.48 10.47 -7.19
CA LEU A 188 -1.33 9.28 -7.31
C LEU A 188 -2.73 9.49 -6.70
N ARG A 189 -2.83 10.21 -5.57
CA ARG A 189 -4.11 10.57 -4.95
C ARG A 189 -4.98 11.37 -5.92
N ARG A 190 -4.44 12.46 -6.49
CA ARG A 190 -5.18 13.31 -7.43
C ARG A 190 -5.66 12.54 -8.66
N ILE A 191 -4.80 11.71 -9.23
CA ILE A 191 -5.15 10.86 -10.39
C ILE A 191 -6.27 9.89 -10.03
N ALA A 192 -6.21 9.26 -8.84
CA ALA A 192 -7.23 8.32 -8.41
C ALA A 192 -8.57 9.01 -8.10
N GLU A 193 -8.55 10.14 -7.38
CA GLU A 193 -9.73 10.94 -7.04
C GLU A 193 -10.45 11.45 -8.29
N ALA A 194 -9.71 11.91 -9.30
CA ALA A 194 -10.28 12.32 -10.59
C ALA A 194 -10.97 11.17 -11.36
N HIS A 195 -10.84 9.93 -10.89
CA HIS A 195 -11.43 8.73 -11.47
C HIS A 195 -12.22 7.90 -10.45
N ASP A 196 -12.78 8.57 -9.43
CA ASP A 196 -13.65 7.97 -8.40
C ASP A 196 -13.00 6.71 -7.78
N SER A 197 -11.73 6.85 -7.41
CA SER A 197 -10.90 5.77 -6.90
C SER A 197 -10.00 6.28 -5.78
N HIS A 198 -9.29 5.35 -5.14
CA HIS A 198 -8.31 5.66 -4.10
C HIS A 198 -6.92 5.20 -4.55
N ARG A 199 -5.88 5.96 -4.17
CA ARG A 199 -4.50 5.64 -4.56
C ARG A 199 -4.05 4.26 -4.11
N ILE A 200 -4.66 3.70 -3.06
CA ILE A 200 -4.30 2.37 -2.57
C ILE A 200 -4.59 1.26 -3.58
N HIS A 201 -5.53 1.45 -4.52
CA HIS A 201 -5.76 0.47 -5.59
C HIS A 201 -4.55 0.31 -6.53
N PHE A 202 -3.59 1.25 -6.53
CA PHE A 202 -2.30 1.02 -7.19
C PHE A 202 -1.47 -0.09 -6.53
N ASP A 203 -1.76 -0.57 -5.30
CA ASP A 203 -1.02 -1.72 -4.74
C ASP A 203 -1.32 -3.00 -5.50
N TYR A 204 -2.41 -3.05 -6.27
CA TYR A 204 -2.72 -4.20 -7.12
C TYR A 204 -1.65 -4.40 -8.20
N LEU A 205 -0.85 -3.37 -8.49
CA LEU A 205 0.36 -3.49 -9.30
C LEU A 205 1.37 -4.49 -8.74
N TRP A 206 1.35 -4.74 -7.43
CA TRP A 206 2.16 -5.79 -6.80
C TRP A 206 1.76 -7.17 -7.35
N TYR A 207 0.46 -7.47 -7.43
CA TYR A 207 -0.06 -8.71 -7.98
C TYR A 207 0.23 -8.80 -9.49
N VAL A 208 -0.05 -7.72 -10.23
CA VAL A 208 0.29 -7.62 -11.66
C VAL A 208 1.78 -7.88 -11.90
N GLY A 209 2.66 -7.34 -11.04
CA GLY A 209 4.10 -7.54 -11.13
C GLY A 209 4.52 -9.01 -10.97
N HIS A 210 3.85 -9.76 -10.09
CA HIS A 210 4.09 -11.20 -9.94
C HIS A 210 3.63 -12.00 -11.15
N ILE A 211 2.46 -11.66 -11.70
CA ILE A 211 1.93 -12.28 -12.93
C ILE A 211 2.81 -11.97 -14.14
N CYS A 212 3.21 -10.71 -14.31
CA CYS A 212 4.00 -10.26 -15.46
C CYS A 212 5.36 -10.99 -15.58
N GLY A 213 5.88 -11.53 -14.47
CA GLY A 213 7.10 -12.35 -14.49
C GLY A 213 6.86 -13.85 -14.72
N SER A 214 5.62 -14.33 -14.72
CA SER A 214 5.28 -15.76 -14.69
C SER A 214 4.29 -16.23 -15.76
N ILE A 215 3.42 -15.36 -16.28
CA ILE A 215 2.36 -15.68 -17.24
C ILE A 215 2.59 -14.94 -18.57
N LYS A 216 2.09 -15.50 -19.67
CA LYS A 216 2.02 -14.79 -20.96
C LYS A 216 1.23 -13.48 -20.81
N CYS A 217 1.67 -12.41 -21.45
CA CYS A 217 1.09 -11.06 -21.34
C CYS A 217 -0.44 -10.96 -21.60
N ILE A 218 -1.04 -12.01 -22.18
CA ILE A 218 -2.46 -12.12 -22.52
C ILE A 218 -3.38 -12.03 -21.29
N GLU A 219 -2.97 -12.59 -20.15
CA GLU A 219 -3.79 -12.62 -18.93
C GLU A 219 -3.49 -11.43 -17.99
N CYS A 220 -2.55 -10.56 -18.37
CA CYS A 220 -2.18 -9.40 -17.58
C CYS A 220 -3.23 -8.29 -17.67
N TRP A 221 -3.71 -7.81 -16.52
CA TRP A 221 -4.72 -6.74 -16.47
C TRP A 221 -4.31 -5.46 -17.20
N LEU A 222 -3.01 -5.18 -17.25
CA LEU A 222 -2.48 -3.97 -17.87
C LEU A 222 -2.10 -4.15 -19.35
N GLN A 223 -2.44 -5.27 -19.98
CA GLN A 223 -2.06 -5.57 -21.36
C GLN A 223 -2.45 -4.43 -22.32
N SER A 224 -3.59 -3.79 -22.13
CA SER A 224 -4.07 -2.71 -23.01
C SER A 224 -3.22 -1.43 -22.94
N ILE A 225 -2.55 -1.15 -21.82
CA ILE A 225 -1.82 0.11 -21.57
C ILE A 225 -0.31 -0.06 -21.34
N CYS A 226 0.17 -1.30 -21.27
CA CYS A 226 1.58 -1.62 -21.08
C CYS A 226 2.42 -1.18 -22.30
N LEU A 227 3.57 -0.55 -22.05
CA LEU A 227 4.53 -0.16 -23.10
C LEU A 227 5.30 -1.33 -23.71
N ASN A 228 5.48 -2.40 -22.94
CA ASN A 228 6.34 -3.54 -23.28
C ASN A 228 5.50 -4.79 -23.49
N LYS A 229 4.58 -4.75 -24.46
CA LYS A 229 3.74 -5.91 -24.81
C LYS A 229 4.61 -6.89 -25.61
N GLU A 230 4.99 -7.99 -24.98
CA GLU A 230 5.46 -9.17 -25.73
C GLU A 230 4.19 -9.90 -26.20
N ILE A 231 3.93 -9.85 -27.51
CA ILE A 231 2.82 -10.55 -28.17
C ILE A 231 3.21 -12.02 -28.37
#